data_AF-A0A5D2F8W2-F1
#
_entry.id   AF-A0A5D2F8W2-F1
#
_cell.length_a   1.000
_cell.length_b   1.000
_cell.length_c   1.000
_cell.angle_alpha   90.00
_cell.angle_beta   90.00
_cell.angle_gamma   90.00
#
_symmetry.space_group_name_H-M   'P 1'
#
loop_
_entity.id
_entity.type
_entity.pdbx_description
1 polymer ?
#
loop_
_entity_poly.entity_id
_entity_poly.type
_entity_poly.pdbx_seq_one_letter_code
_entity_poly.pdbx_strand_id
1 'polypeptide(L)' 'MVEQVINIPSFMVRVDSQKHIDFSLTSPFGGGRPGRVKRKNQKAAGKKAAGGDGDEEEDE' A
#
# COMPACT_ATOMS: atom_id res chain seq x y z
N MET A 1 9.46 -13.23 -14.29
CA MET A 1 8.03 -13.61 -14.21
C MET A 1 7.37 -12.65 -13.24
N VAL A 2 6.23 -12.06 -13.61
CA VAL A 2 5.43 -11.28 -12.66
C VAL A 2 4.70 -12.30 -11.78
N GLU A 3 4.99 -12.34 -10.49
CA GLU A 3 4.22 -13.15 -9.54
C GLU A 3 2.83 -12.54 -9.38
N GLN A 4 1.80 -13.37 -9.52
CA GLN A 4 0.41 -12.92 -9.44
C GLN A 4 0.03 -12.63 -8.00
N VAL A 5 -0.48 -11.42 -7.77
CA VAL A 5 -1.07 -11.04 -6.48
C VAL A 5 -2.45 -11.68 -6.37
N ILE A 6 -2.68 -12.43 -5.30
CA ILE A 6 -3.96 -13.09 -5.00
C ILE A 6 -4.64 -12.36 -3.84
N ASN A 7 -5.89 -11.96 -4.01
CA ASN A 7 -6.69 -11.22 -3.02
C ASN A 7 -7.90 -12.00 -2.48
N ILE A 8 -8.05 -13.27 -2.85
CA ILE A 8 -9.14 -14.15 -2.40
C ILE A 8 -8.57 -15.14 -1.37
N PRO A 9 -9.07 -15.18 -0.12
CA PRO A 9 -8.53 -16.04 0.92
C PRO A 9 -8.85 -17.53 0.70
N SER A 10 -9.85 -17.86 -0.11
CA SER A 10 -10.23 -19.23 -0.48
C SER A 10 -9.51 -19.78 -1.71
N PHE A 11 -8.50 -19.08 -2.23
CA PHE A 11 -7.72 -19.57 -3.36
C PHE A 11 -6.92 -20.82 -2.98
N MET A 12 -7.12 -21.92 -3.71
CA MET A 12 -6.43 -23.18 -3.45
C MET A 12 -5.03 -23.17 -4.08
N VAL A 13 -4.00 -23.14 -3.23
CA VAL A 13 -2.60 -23.05 -3.66
C VAL A 13 -2.08 -24.42 -4.10
N ARG A 14 -1.43 -24.48 -5.28
CA ARG A 14 -0.72 -25.69 -5.74
C ARG A 14 0.58 -25.88 -4.96
N VAL A 15 0.98 -27.13 -4.72
CA VAL A 15 2.19 -27.47 -3.95
C VAL A 15 3.44 -26.78 -4.49
N ASP A 16 3.62 -26.76 -5.81
CA ASP A 16 4.76 -26.10 -6.47
C ASP A 16 4.81 -24.58 -6.23
N SER A 17 3.65 -23.98 -5.95
CA SER A 17 3.48 -22.54 -5.77
C SER A 17 3.55 -22.11 -4.30
N GLN A 18 3.49 -23.05 -3.34
CA GLN A 18 3.54 -22.75 -1.91
C GLN A 18 4.75 -21.91 -1.51
N LYS A 19 5.90 -22.13 -2.15
CA LYS A 19 7.15 -21.39 -1.88
C LYS A 19 7.13 -19.91 -2.32
N HIS A 20 6.12 -19.49 -3.08
CA HIS A 20 5.97 -18.11 -3.57
C HIS A 20 4.91 -17.33 -2.78
N ILE A 21 4.48 -17.85 -1.62
CA ILE A 21 3.59 -17.13 -0.71
C ILE A 21 4.42 -16.13 0.10
N ASP A 22 4.39 -14.87 -0.31
CA ASP A 22 4.96 -13.75 0.43
C ASP A 22 4.16 -12.46 0.14
N PHE A 23 4.48 -11.37 0.84
CA PHE A 23 3.96 -10.06 0.49
C PHE A 23 4.48 -9.62 -0.89
N SER A 24 3.59 -9.02 -1.69
CA SER A 24 4.03 -8.35 -2.92
C SER A 24 5.04 -7.26 -2.60
N LEU A 25 6.08 -7.12 -3.43
CA LEU A 25 7.07 -6.04 -3.35
C LEU A 25 6.45 -4.63 -3.37
N THR A 26 5.25 -4.50 -3.95
CA THR A 26 4.52 -3.23 -4.00
C THR A 26 3.68 -2.97 -2.74
N SER A 27 3.44 -3.99 -1.92
CA SER A 27 2.70 -3.88 -0.67
C SER A 27 3.50 -3.08 0.36
N PRO A 28 2.86 -2.21 1.17
CA PRO A 28 3.52 -1.55 2.29
C PRO A 28 4.19 -2.52 3.27
N PHE A 29 3.68 -3.75 3.37
CA PHE A 29 4.25 -4.79 4.23
C PHE A 29 5.41 -5.55 3.58
N GLY A 30 5.55 -5.48 2.25
CA GLY A 30 6.66 -6.07 1.47
C GLY A 30 7.78 -5.07 1.15
N GLY A 31 7.88 -3.96 1.90
CA GLY A 31 8.86 -2.89 1.65
C GLY A 31 8.42 -1.85 0.62
N GLY A 32 7.19 -1.94 0.13
CA GLY A 32 6.58 -0.97 -0.78
C GLY A 32 6.25 0.37 -0.10
N ARG A 33 5.79 1.33 -0.92
CA ARG A 33 5.45 2.68 -0.45
C ARG A 33 4.31 2.64 0.56
N PRO A 34 4.26 3.56 1.54
CA PRO A 34 3.10 3.72 2.43
C PRO A 34 1.78 3.85 1.65
N GLY A 35 0.73 3.22 2.19
CA GLY A 35 -0.62 3.24 1.63
C GLY A 35 -1.21 4.65 1.50
N ARG A 36 -2.28 4.78 0.72
CA ARG A 36 -2.89 6.07 0.36
C ARG A 36 -3.15 6.97 1.58
N VAL A 37 -3.83 6.46 2.60
CA VAL A 37 -4.19 7.22 3.80
C VAL A 37 -2.95 7.72 4.55
N LYS A 38 -1.96 6.83 4.78
CA LYS A 38 -0.71 7.22 5.45
C LYS A 38 0.04 8.29 4.66
N ARG A 39 0.04 8.20 3.32
CA ARG A 39 0.64 9.21 2.45
C ARG A 39 -0.14 10.54 2.46
N LYS A 40 -1.48 10.52 2.48
CA LYS A 40 -2.33 11.73 2.63
C LYS A 40 -2.00 12.43 3.96
N ASN A 41 -1.92 11.67 5.05
CA ASN A 41 -1.60 12.21 6.38
C ASN A 41 -0.18 12.77 6.46
N GLN A 42 0.82 12.13 5.85
CA GLN A 42 2.19 12.65 5.78
C GLN A 42 2.27 13.98 5.00
N LYS A 43 1.57 14.08 3.86
CA LYS A 43 1.49 15.33 3.09
C LYS A 43 0.83 16.43 3.91
N ALA A 44 -0.30 16.14 4.57
CA ALA A 44 -1.00 17.09 5.42
C ALA A 44 -0.12 17.57 6.59
N ALA A 45 0.59 16.66 7.25
CA ALA A 45 1.54 17.00 8.31
C ALA A 45 2.69 17.89 7.80
N GLY A 46 3.23 17.60 6.61
CA GLY A 46 4.26 18.43 5.98
C GLY A 46 3.77 19.84 5.62
N LYS A 47 2.55 19.96 5.07
CA LYS A 47 1.91 21.27 4.79
C LYS A 47 1.70 22.08 6.07
N LYS A 48 1.17 21.44 7.13
CA LYS A 48 0.99 22.09 8.45
C LYS A 48 2.32 22.55 9.05
N ALA A 49 3.37 21.72 8.97
CA ALA A 49 4.69 22.08 9.46
C ALA A 49 5.33 23.24 8.65
N ALA A 50 4.95 23.41 7.38
CA ALA A 50 5.40 24.50 6.52
C ALA A 50 4.54 25.78 6.63
N GLY A 51 3.59 25.84 7.57
CA GLY A 51 2.74 27.03 7.80
C GLY A 51 1.64 27.25 6.76
N GLY A 52 1.33 26.24 5.93
CA GLY A 52 0.18 26.30 5.02
C GLY A 52 -1.11 26.03 5.79
N ASP A 53 -1.96 27.05 5.92
CA ASP A 53 -3.26 26.98 6.57
C ASP A 53 -4.10 25.88 5.90
N GLY A 54 -4.63 24.98 6.74
CA GLY A 54 -5.16 23.70 6.31
C GLY A 54 -6.66 23.77 6.06
N ASP A 55 -7.05 24.02 4.82
CA ASP A 55 -8.34 23.58 4.30
C ASP A 55 -8.19 23.27 2.82
N GLU A 56 -8.49 22.02 2.46
CA GLU A 56 -8.82 21.57 1.10
C GLU A 56 -9.17 20.07 1.22
N GLU A 57 -10.42 19.87 1.59
CA GLU A 57 -11.25 18.76 1.10
C GLU A 57 -11.08 18.63 -0.43
N GLU A 58 -10.19 17.77 -0.89
CA GLU A 58 -10.23 17.27 -2.27
C GLU A 58 -9.46 15.94 -2.36
N ASP A 59 -10.19 14.83 -2.48
CA ASP A 59 -10.28 14.08 -3.75
C ASP A 59 -11.11 12.81 -3.51
N GLU A 60 -12.06 12.59 -4.42
CA GLU A 60 -12.67 11.29 -4.73
C GLU A 60 -11.62 10.19 -5.01
#